data_AF-A0A1E9ZYN1-F1
#
_entry.id   AF-A0A1E9ZYN1-F1
#
_cell.length_a   1.000
_cell.length_b   1.000
_cell.length_c   1.000
_cell.angle_alpha   90.00
_cell.angle_beta   90.00
_cell.angle_gamma   90.00
#
_symmetry.space_group_name_H-M   'P 1'
#
loop_
_entity.id
_entity.type
_entity.pdbx_description
1 polymer ?
#
loop_
_entity_poly.entity_id
_entity_poly.type
_entity_poly.pdbx_seq_one_letter_code
_entity_poly.pdbx_strand_id
1 'polypeptide(L)'
;MEQKEKHFNLSWFFKWFLDNKAVTVFLVALLLGLNIFILSKISFLFIPVVDFLSVVMLPVILSGLLFYLLNPLVDLMEKYKINRVLAISIIFVIIAVLLIIGLAVAIPNLQRQVVIFAQNVPNYLEDADRVIDDLVTKRLPDDFRPQLEQVLAQFSTQATAWASNISSKAVNWVSALISGTSQVIVALIIMPFMLFYLLRDGKGLRDHITQFLPNKLREPVGKVLTDVNQQLSNYVRGQITVAIIVAIMFIIFFKIIGLRYAVTLGITAGVLNLIPYLGSFLAMIPALVLGLIAGPVMLLKVIIVFIVEQTIEGRFVSPLILGSQLNIHPITILFVLLTSGSMFGVWGVLLGIPVYASAKVVISAIFEWYKKVSGLYELEEEVEGEQ
;
A
#
# COMPACT_ATOMS: atom_id res chain seq x y z
N MET A 1 35.43 -26.94 61.36
CA MET A 1 34.38 -26.05 60.82
C MET A 1 33.89 -26.68 59.53
N GLU A 2 32.90 -27.56 59.62
CA GLU A 2 32.28 -28.21 58.45
C GLU A 2 31.04 -27.43 58.03
N GLN A 3 31.04 -26.96 56.78
CA GLN A 3 29.87 -26.33 56.16
C GLN A 3 28.81 -27.39 55.90
N LYS A 4 27.69 -27.32 56.63
CA LYS A 4 26.47 -28.06 56.30
C LYS A 4 25.87 -27.48 55.01
N GLU A 5 26.13 -28.13 53.88
CA GLU A 5 25.33 -27.95 52.67
C GLU A 5 23.89 -28.37 52.97
N LYS A 6 22.97 -27.39 53.02
CA LYS A 6 21.53 -27.65 53.06
C LYS A 6 21.12 -28.17 51.68
N HIS A 7 21.08 -29.49 51.51
CA HIS A 7 20.33 -30.11 50.41
C HIS A 7 18.85 -29.75 50.56
N PHE A 8 18.38 -28.77 49.77
CA PHE A 8 16.95 -28.59 49.56
C PHE A 8 16.44 -29.86 48.87
N ASN A 9 15.74 -30.73 49.61
CA ASN A 9 14.98 -31.82 49.03
C ASN A 9 13.86 -31.21 48.19
N LEU A 10 14.11 -31.06 46.89
CA LEU A 10 13.11 -30.67 45.90
C LEU A 10 11.94 -31.65 46.01
N SER A 11 10.77 -31.12 46.40
CA SER A 11 9.51 -31.88 46.51
C SER A 11 9.27 -32.71 45.24
N TRP A 12 8.65 -33.88 45.37
CA TRP A 12 8.27 -34.74 44.23
C TRP A 12 7.51 -33.97 43.14
N PHE A 13 6.67 -33.01 43.56
CA PHE A 13 6.00 -32.07 42.67
C PHE A 13 6.97 -31.25 41.80
N PHE A 14 8.08 -30.78 42.36
CA PHE A 14 9.05 -29.95 41.64
C PHE A 14 9.75 -30.75 40.53
N LYS A 15 10.16 -31.99 40.81
CA LYS A 15 10.82 -32.86 39.84
C LYS A 15 9.90 -33.34 38.72
N TRP A 16 8.63 -33.62 39.03
CA TRP A 16 7.73 -34.23 38.04
C TRP A 16 6.85 -33.22 37.30
N PHE A 17 6.59 -32.06 37.90
CA PHE A 17 5.69 -31.03 37.36
C PHE A 17 6.46 -29.80 36.85
N LEU A 18 7.36 -29.21 37.63
CA LEU A 18 8.06 -27.97 37.23
C LEU A 18 9.31 -28.22 36.37
N ASP A 19 10.02 -29.33 36.59
CA ASP A 19 11.22 -29.71 35.81
C ASP A 19 10.86 -30.50 34.52
N ASN A 20 9.58 -30.80 34.32
CA ASN A 20 9.12 -31.50 33.13
C ASN A 20 8.87 -30.51 31.98
N LYS A 21 9.70 -30.60 30.94
CA LYS A 21 9.61 -29.75 29.74
C LYS A 21 8.21 -29.74 29.11
N ALA A 22 7.50 -30.87 29.12
CA ALA A 22 6.15 -30.94 28.55
C ALA A 22 5.13 -30.13 29.37
N VAL A 23 5.22 -30.20 30.69
CA VAL A 23 4.34 -29.45 31.61
C VAL A 23 4.63 -27.95 31.53
N THR A 24 5.91 -27.56 31.45
CA THR A 24 6.31 -26.15 31.28
C THR A 24 5.82 -25.59 29.95
N VAL A 25 5.96 -26.32 28.84
CA VAL A 25 5.44 -25.91 27.52
C VAL A 25 3.92 -25.77 27.57
N PHE A 26 3.21 -26.71 28.21
CA PHE A 26 1.76 -26.65 28.35
C PHE A 26 1.31 -25.45 29.21
N LEU A 27 2.00 -25.16 30.31
CA LEU A 27 1.74 -24.00 31.16
C LEU A 27 1.95 -22.69 30.41
N VAL A 28 3.05 -22.57 29.65
CA VAL A 28 3.32 -21.38 28.83
C VAL A 28 2.24 -21.21 27.76
N ALA A 29 1.85 -22.28 27.07
CA ALA A 29 0.78 -22.23 26.08
C ALA A 29 -0.57 -21.84 26.71
N LEU A 30 -0.89 -22.37 27.90
CA LEU A 30 -2.12 -22.05 28.62
C LEU A 30 -2.11 -20.59 29.10
N LEU A 31 -0.98 -20.08 29.58
CA LEU A 31 -0.84 -18.67 29.96
C LEU A 31 -0.95 -17.74 28.74
N LEU A 32 -0.36 -18.10 27.60
CA LEU A 32 -0.53 -17.34 26.35
C LEU A 32 -2.00 -17.34 25.92
N GLY A 33 -2.66 -18.49 25.94
CA GLY A 33 -4.08 -18.62 25.62
C GLY A 33 -4.98 -17.79 26.56
N LEU A 34 -4.67 -17.80 27.87
CA LEU A 34 -5.39 -17.01 28.87
C LEU A 34 -5.22 -15.50 28.60
N ASN A 35 -4.00 -15.05 28.30
CA ASN A 35 -3.74 -13.65 27.95
C ASN A 35 -4.54 -13.22 26.71
N ILE A 36 -4.55 -14.04 25.66
CA ILE A 36 -5.34 -13.78 24.44
C ILE A 36 -6.84 -13.73 24.75
N PHE A 37 -7.33 -14.66 25.58
CA PHE A 37 -8.75 -14.69 25.99
C PHE A 37 -9.14 -13.44 26.77
N ILE A 38 -8.31 -13.02 27.74
CA ILE A 38 -8.53 -11.80 28.51
C ILE A 38 -8.51 -10.58 27.59
N LEU A 39 -7.52 -10.45 26.70
CA LEU A 39 -7.42 -9.38 25.70
C LEU A 39 -8.67 -9.28 24.82
N SER A 40 -9.22 -10.42 24.39
CA SER A 40 -10.48 -10.48 23.62
C SER A 40 -11.67 -9.92 24.42
N LYS A 41 -11.75 -10.21 25.72
CA LYS A 41 -12.83 -9.71 26.60
C LYS A 41 -12.72 -8.23 26.95
N ILE A 42 -11.51 -7.67 26.97
CA ILE A 42 -11.27 -6.23 27.20
C ILE A 42 -11.13 -5.43 25.90
N SER A 43 -11.47 -6.02 24.75
CA SER A 43 -11.41 -5.37 23.43
C SER A 43 -12.13 -4.02 23.38
N PHE A 44 -13.17 -3.82 24.20
CA PHE A 44 -13.88 -2.55 24.30
C PHE A 44 -13.00 -1.37 24.75
N LEU A 45 -11.96 -1.62 25.55
CA LEU A 45 -11.00 -0.58 25.97
C LEU A 45 -10.14 -0.07 24.82
N PHE A 46 -10.00 -0.86 23.75
CA PHE A 46 -9.26 -0.48 22.55
C PHE A 46 -10.14 0.23 21.52
N ILE A 47 -11.47 0.21 21.65
CA ILE A 47 -12.38 0.89 20.70
C ILE A 47 -12.04 2.38 20.57
N PRO A 48 -11.89 3.17 21.66
CA PRO A 48 -11.56 4.59 21.52
C PRO A 48 -10.19 4.84 20.86
N VAL A 49 -9.22 3.94 21.08
CA VAL A 49 -7.88 4.02 20.48
C VAL A 49 -7.96 3.74 18.97
N VAL A 50 -8.73 2.71 18.58
CA VAL A 50 -8.96 2.35 17.18
C VAL A 50 -9.73 3.45 16.45
N ASP A 51 -10.75 4.03 17.07
CA ASP A 51 -11.51 5.15 16.50
C ASP A 51 -10.63 6.38 16.30
N PHE A 52 -9.83 6.73 17.31
CA PHE A 52 -8.87 7.84 17.22
C PHE A 52 -7.86 7.61 16.09
N LEU A 53 -7.26 6.41 16.04
CA LEU A 53 -6.35 6.03 14.95
C LEU A 53 -7.04 6.13 13.59
N SER A 54 -8.29 5.68 13.47
CA SER A 54 -9.04 5.71 12.21
C SER A 54 -9.27 7.15 11.70
N VAL A 55 -9.46 8.12 12.60
CA VAL A 55 -9.60 9.53 12.23
C VAL A 55 -8.26 10.16 11.83
N VAL A 56 -7.19 9.85 12.55
CA VAL A 56 -5.86 10.49 12.38
C VAL A 56 -5.02 9.79 11.29
N MET A 57 -5.32 8.54 10.95
CA MET A 57 -4.55 7.72 10.02
C MET A 57 -4.49 8.33 8.61
N LEU A 58 -5.64 8.75 8.06
CA LEU A 58 -5.70 9.38 6.73
C LEU A 58 -4.75 10.58 6.62
N PRO A 59 -4.84 11.63 7.45
CA PRO A 59 -3.96 12.77 7.32
C PRO A 59 -2.50 12.42 7.64
N VAL A 60 -2.22 11.48 8.55
CA VAL A 60 -0.84 11.05 8.86
C VAL A 60 -0.21 10.40 7.64
N ILE A 61 -0.91 9.46 7.00
CA ILE A 61 -0.41 8.77 5.81
C ILE A 61 -0.18 9.75 4.67
N LEU A 62 -1.17 10.61 4.38
CA LEU A 62 -1.03 11.60 3.32
C LEU A 62 0.14 12.56 3.58
N SER A 63 0.29 13.02 4.83
CA SER A 63 1.42 13.87 5.21
C SER A 63 2.76 13.15 5.10
N GLY A 64 2.82 11.85 5.43
CA GLY A 64 4.03 11.03 5.28
C GLY A 64 4.41 10.80 3.81
N LEU A 65 3.44 10.47 2.96
CA LEU A 65 3.65 10.31 1.53
C LEU A 65 4.16 11.62 0.90
N LEU A 66 3.49 12.73 1.20
CA LEU A 66 3.89 14.05 0.72
C LEU A 66 5.23 14.48 1.32
N PHE A 67 5.53 14.16 2.57
CA PHE A 67 6.82 14.43 3.18
C PHE A 67 7.94 13.78 2.37
N TYR A 68 7.84 12.48 2.08
CA TYR A 68 8.87 11.78 1.31
C TYR A 68 8.99 12.27 -0.13
N LEU A 69 7.89 12.72 -0.74
CA LEU A 69 7.88 13.29 -2.08
C LEU A 69 8.51 14.70 -2.12
N LEU A 70 8.17 15.56 -1.15
CA LEU A 70 8.49 16.99 -1.16
C LEU A 70 9.79 17.33 -0.42
N ASN A 71 10.23 16.50 0.54
CA ASN A 71 11.45 16.76 1.30
C ASN A 71 12.70 16.94 0.40
N PRO A 72 12.91 16.16 -0.68
CA PRO A 72 14.02 16.42 -1.60
C PRO A 72 13.97 17.80 -2.27
N LEU A 73 12.77 18.33 -2.54
CA LEU A 73 12.60 19.67 -3.10
C LEU A 73 12.96 20.74 -2.06
N VAL A 74 12.52 20.56 -0.80
CA VAL A 74 12.92 21.42 0.32
C VAL A 74 14.44 21.40 0.51
N ASP A 75 15.05 20.21 0.53
CA ASP A 75 16.49 20.04 0.68
C ASP A 75 17.28 20.66 -0.49
N LEU A 76 16.74 20.59 -1.72
CA LEU A 76 17.33 21.24 -2.88
C LEU A 76 17.31 22.78 -2.71
N MET A 77 16.19 23.35 -2.27
CA MET A 77 16.10 24.80 -2.00
C MET A 77 17.04 25.23 -0.86
N GLU A 78 17.18 24.40 0.17
CA GLU A 78 18.11 24.64 1.29
C GLU A 78 19.58 24.66 0.81
N LYS A 79 19.94 23.80 -0.14
CA LYS A 79 21.27 23.84 -0.81
C LYS A 79 21.52 25.16 -1.54
N TYR A 80 20.47 25.81 -2.05
CA TYR A 80 20.54 27.16 -2.63
C TYR A 80 20.45 28.30 -1.58
N LYS A 81 20.74 28.00 -0.31
CA LYS A 81 20.75 28.95 0.83
C LYS A 81 19.38 29.56 1.17
N ILE A 82 18.28 28.95 0.74
CA ILE A 82 16.94 29.36 1.17
C ILE A 82 16.68 28.76 2.55
N ASN A 83 16.23 29.57 3.52
CA ASN A 83 15.82 29.07 4.84
C ASN A 83 14.72 28.01 4.67
N ARG A 84 14.86 26.87 5.36
CA ARG A 84 13.93 25.75 5.30
C ARG A 84 12.46 26.14 5.47
N VAL A 85 12.14 27.03 6.41
CA VAL A 85 10.76 27.49 6.63
C VAL A 85 10.21 28.23 5.39
N LEU A 86 11.05 29.03 4.73
CA LEU A 86 10.69 29.71 3.49
C LEU A 86 10.55 28.73 2.33
N ALA A 87 11.45 27.75 2.21
CA ALA A 87 11.36 26.71 1.19
C ALA A 87 10.04 25.92 1.31
N ILE A 88 9.68 25.50 2.52
CA ILE A 88 8.39 24.83 2.80
C ILE A 88 7.23 25.75 2.42
N SER A 89 7.26 27.02 2.82
CA SER A 89 6.20 27.99 2.52
C SER A 89 6.01 28.19 1.01
N ILE A 90 7.11 28.30 0.25
CA ILE A 90 7.08 28.42 -1.21
C ILE A 90 6.46 27.18 -1.85
N ILE A 91 6.88 25.98 -1.41
CA ILE A 91 6.32 24.73 -1.90
C ILE A 91 4.82 24.63 -1.58
N PHE A 92 4.41 25.03 -0.38
CA PHE A 92 2.99 25.06 0.00
C PHE A 92 2.18 26.02 -0.87
N VAL A 93 2.70 27.21 -1.17
CA VAL A 93 2.04 28.17 -2.07
C VAL A 93 1.94 27.59 -3.48
N ILE A 94 3.02 26.99 -4.01
CA ILE A 94 3.00 26.36 -5.33
C ILE A 94 1.96 25.23 -5.38
N ILE A 95 1.96 24.35 -4.38
CA ILE A 95 0.98 23.26 -4.28
C ILE A 95 -0.43 23.83 -4.15
N ALA A 96 -0.66 24.85 -3.33
CA ALA A 96 -1.97 25.47 -3.19
C ALA A 96 -2.45 26.06 -4.52
N VAL A 97 -1.59 26.74 -5.27
CA VAL A 97 -1.92 27.29 -6.60
C VAL A 97 -2.21 26.16 -7.60
N LEU A 98 -1.34 25.14 -7.65
CA LEU A 98 -1.55 23.97 -8.51
C LEU A 98 -2.83 23.22 -8.16
N LEU A 99 -3.16 23.12 -6.88
CA LEU A 99 -4.41 22.55 -6.42
C LEU A 99 -5.58 23.46 -6.82
N ILE A 100 -5.54 24.77 -6.60
CA ILE A 100 -6.66 25.64 -7.00
C ILE A 100 -6.92 25.53 -8.51
N ILE A 101 -5.87 25.60 -9.34
CA ILE A 101 -5.99 25.52 -10.81
C ILE A 101 -6.42 24.11 -11.25
N GLY A 102 -5.69 23.11 -10.77
CA GLY A 102 -5.90 21.70 -11.12
C GLY A 102 -7.24 21.18 -10.64
N LEU A 103 -7.62 21.47 -9.40
CA LEU A 103 -8.90 21.06 -8.84
C LEU A 103 -10.06 21.82 -9.51
N ALA A 104 -9.93 23.11 -9.82
CA ALA A 104 -11.01 23.85 -10.49
C ALA A 104 -11.36 23.30 -11.88
N VAL A 105 -10.40 22.74 -12.61
CA VAL A 105 -10.63 22.22 -13.97
C VAL A 105 -10.74 20.69 -14.00
N ALA A 106 -9.84 19.99 -13.31
CA ALA A 106 -9.76 18.54 -13.39
C ALA A 106 -10.82 17.86 -12.50
N ILE A 107 -11.06 18.32 -11.26
CA ILE A 107 -12.06 17.68 -10.40
C ILE A 107 -13.45 17.67 -11.03
N PRO A 108 -14.06 18.81 -11.43
CA PRO A 108 -15.44 18.76 -11.92
C PRO A 108 -15.57 17.92 -13.19
N ASN A 109 -14.54 17.89 -14.04
CA ASN A 109 -14.52 17.07 -15.25
C ASN A 109 -14.34 15.58 -14.94
N LEU A 110 -13.39 15.22 -14.07
CA LEU A 110 -13.15 13.85 -13.63
C LEU A 110 -14.35 13.31 -12.85
N GLN A 111 -14.86 14.09 -11.91
CA GLN A 111 -16.05 13.80 -11.13
C GLN A 111 -17.23 13.49 -12.05
N ARG A 112 -17.54 14.40 -13.00
CA ARG A 112 -18.65 14.19 -13.94
C ARG A 112 -18.44 12.91 -14.74
N GLN A 113 -17.23 12.67 -15.24
CA GLN A 113 -16.91 11.47 -16.01
C GLN A 113 -17.02 10.19 -15.17
N VAL A 114 -16.55 10.19 -13.93
CA VAL A 114 -16.63 9.05 -13.00
C VAL A 114 -18.08 8.76 -12.62
N VAL A 115 -18.87 9.80 -12.31
CA VAL A 115 -20.30 9.63 -11.97
C VAL A 115 -21.09 9.13 -13.17
N ILE A 116 -20.91 9.74 -14.36
CA ILE A 116 -21.56 9.28 -15.60
C ILE A 116 -21.15 7.85 -15.91
N PHE A 117 -19.86 7.51 -15.79
CA PHE A 117 -19.39 6.15 -15.98
C PHE A 117 -20.09 5.21 -15.01
N ALA A 118 -19.97 5.44 -13.70
CA ALA A 118 -20.55 4.61 -12.65
C ALA A 118 -22.07 4.40 -12.81
N GLN A 119 -22.82 5.46 -13.13
CA GLN A 119 -24.26 5.36 -13.36
C GLN A 119 -24.62 4.54 -14.61
N ASN A 120 -23.76 4.54 -15.63
CA ASN A 120 -23.98 3.78 -16.86
C ASN A 120 -23.34 2.39 -16.85
N VAL A 121 -22.54 2.03 -15.84
CA VAL A 121 -21.93 0.69 -15.73
C VAL A 121 -22.97 -0.43 -15.85
N PRO A 122 -24.16 -0.38 -15.22
CA PRO A 122 -25.18 -1.42 -15.41
C PRO A 122 -25.61 -1.55 -16.88
N ASN A 123 -25.88 -0.44 -17.56
CA ASN A 123 -26.24 -0.43 -18.98
C ASN A 123 -25.10 -0.95 -19.87
N TYR A 124 -23.87 -0.60 -19.51
CA TYR A 124 -22.65 -1.08 -20.17
C TYR A 124 -22.49 -2.60 -20.05
N LEU A 125 -22.88 -3.20 -18.93
CA LEU A 125 -22.89 -4.64 -18.77
C LEU A 125 -24.02 -5.31 -19.58
N GLU A 126 -25.21 -4.73 -19.60
CA GLU A 126 -26.31 -5.25 -20.45
C GLU A 126 -25.95 -5.21 -21.95
N ASP A 127 -25.30 -4.13 -22.40
CA ASP A 127 -24.84 -4.02 -23.79
C ASP A 127 -23.69 -4.99 -24.08
N ALA A 128 -22.79 -5.21 -23.12
CA ALA A 128 -21.75 -6.23 -23.23
C ALA A 128 -22.35 -7.64 -23.35
N ASP A 129 -23.37 -7.97 -22.56
CA ASP A 129 -24.07 -9.26 -22.63
C ASP A 129 -24.71 -9.47 -24.01
N ARG A 130 -25.32 -8.42 -24.60
CA ARG A 130 -25.85 -8.50 -25.98
C ARG A 130 -24.78 -8.76 -27.03
N VAL A 131 -23.62 -8.12 -26.91
CA VAL A 131 -22.50 -8.34 -27.84
C VAL A 131 -21.94 -9.75 -27.68
N ILE A 132 -21.85 -10.24 -26.45
CA ILE A 132 -21.42 -11.61 -26.16
C ILE A 132 -22.43 -12.61 -26.73
N ASP A 133 -23.73 -12.42 -26.48
CA ASP A 133 -24.79 -13.30 -26.97
C ASP A 133 -24.79 -13.38 -28.51
N ASP A 134 -24.63 -12.25 -29.21
CA ASP A 134 -24.50 -12.21 -30.67
C ASP A 134 -23.27 -12.99 -31.17
N LEU A 135 -22.13 -12.87 -30.47
CA LEU A 135 -20.91 -13.61 -30.81
C LEU A 135 -21.07 -15.12 -30.56
N VAL A 136 -21.71 -15.51 -29.45
CA VAL A 136 -21.91 -16.91 -29.08
C VAL A 136 -22.93 -17.58 -30.00
N THR A 137 -24.08 -16.96 -30.22
CA THR A 137 -25.17 -17.53 -31.04
C THR A 137 -24.83 -17.58 -32.53
N LYS A 138 -24.07 -16.61 -33.07
CA LYS A 138 -23.76 -16.55 -34.50
C LYS A 138 -22.42 -17.13 -34.90
N ARG A 139 -21.44 -17.22 -34.00
CA ARG A 139 -20.05 -17.59 -34.36
C ARG A 139 -19.47 -18.78 -33.62
N LEU A 140 -20.10 -19.29 -32.56
CA LEU A 140 -19.64 -20.52 -31.89
C LEU A 140 -20.39 -21.78 -32.38
N PRO A 141 -19.69 -22.92 -32.55
CA PRO A 141 -20.30 -24.23 -32.80
C PRO A 141 -21.21 -24.68 -31.65
N ASP A 142 -22.29 -25.40 -31.98
CA ASP A 142 -23.35 -25.82 -31.04
C ASP A 142 -22.84 -26.63 -29.83
N ASP A 143 -21.76 -27.40 -30.00
CA ASP A 143 -21.20 -28.27 -28.97
C ASP A 143 -20.64 -27.51 -27.75
N PHE A 144 -20.25 -26.24 -27.92
CA PHE A 144 -19.66 -25.41 -26.85
C PHE A 144 -20.65 -24.42 -26.23
N ARG A 145 -21.83 -24.23 -26.82
CA ARG A 145 -22.82 -23.23 -26.40
C ARG A 145 -23.34 -23.41 -24.97
N PRO A 146 -23.82 -24.60 -24.54
CA PRO A 146 -24.48 -24.72 -23.24
C PRO A 146 -23.52 -24.51 -22.06
N GLN A 147 -22.24 -24.89 -22.21
CA GLN A 147 -21.21 -24.66 -21.19
C GLN A 147 -20.81 -23.18 -21.13
N LEU A 148 -20.70 -22.52 -22.30
CA LEU A 148 -20.42 -21.08 -22.36
C LEU A 148 -21.57 -20.26 -21.78
N GLU A 149 -22.81 -20.53 -22.16
CA GLU A 149 -23.99 -19.79 -21.68
C GLU A 149 -24.09 -19.84 -20.15
N GLN A 150 -23.82 -20.99 -19.53
CA GLN A 150 -23.87 -21.13 -18.08
C GLN A 150 -22.77 -20.34 -17.38
N VAL A 151 -21.54 -20.35 -17.91
CA VAL A 151 -20.42 -19.54 -17.40
C VAL A 151 -20.68 -18.05 -17.59
N LEU A 152 -21.22 -17.66 -18.73
CA LEU A 152 -21.55 -16.27 -19.08
C LEU A 152 -22.68 -15.73 -18.21
N ALA A 153 -23.74 -16.51 -17.95
CA ALA A 153 -24.83 -16.10 -17.07
C ALA A 153 -24.35 -15.90 -15.62
N GLN A 154 -23.48 -16.78 -15.12
CA GLN A 154 -22.86 -16.63 -13.80
C GLN A 154 -21.92 -15.42 -13.74
N PHE A 155 -21.14 -15.20 -14.80
CA PHE A 155 -20.25 -14.05 -14.91
C PHE A 155 -21.04 -12.73 -14.98
N SER A 156 -22.07 -12.63 -15.83
CA SER A 156 -22.94 -11.46 -15.95
C SER A 156 -23.60 -11.12 -14.60
N THR A 157 -24.13 -12.11 -13.89
CA THR A 157 -24.76 -11.88 -12.58
C THR A 157 -23.76 -11.34 -11.54
N GLN A 158 -22.56 -11.93 -11.47
CA GLN A 158 -21.51 -11.49 -10.55
C GLN A 158 -20.92 -10.13 -10.96
N ALA A 159 -20.72 -9.92 -12.26
CA ALA A 159 -20.24 -8.66 -12.81
C ALA A 159 -21.22 -7.53 -12.51
N THR A 160 -22.53 -7.76 -12.66
CA THR A 160 -23.59 -6.79 -12.35
C THR A 160 -23.64 -6.46 -10.85
N ALA A 161 -23.53 -7.47 -9.99
CA ALA A 161 -23.47 -7.26 -8.53
C ALA A 161 -22.22 -6.45 -8.12
N TRP A 162 -21.06 -6.80 -8.70
CA TRP A 162 -19.79 -6.09 -8.47
C TRP A 162 -19.85 -4.65 -8.99
N ALA A 163 -20.37 -4.47 -10.20
CA ALA A 163 -20.60 -3.18 -10.82
C ALA A 163 -21.50 -2.28 -10.00
N SER A 164 -22.65 -2.78 -9.53
CA SER A 164 -23.58 -2.01 -8.69
C SER A 164 -22.92 -1.59 -7.36
N ASN A 165 -22.17 -2.50 -6.74
CA ASN A 165 -21.45 -2.22 -5.49
C ASN A 165 -20.33 -1.18 -5.70
N ILE A 166 -19.54 -1.30 -6.76
CA ILE A 166 -18.49 -0.34 -7.07
C ILE A 166 -19.06 1.00 -7.50
N SER A 167 -20.11 1.01 -8.31
CA SER A 167 -20.74 2.24 -8.79
C SER A 167 -21.34 3.02 -7.62
N SER A 168 -22.06 2.34 -6.73
CA SER A 168 -22.58 2.97 -5.50
C SER A 168 -21.46 3.46 -4.59
N LYS A 169 -20.37 2.68 -4.39
CA LYS A 169 -19.20 3.13 -3.62
C LYS A 169 -18.49 4.31 -4.26
N ALA A 170 -18.31 4.33 -5.57
CA ALA A 170 -17.67 5.42 -6.30
C ALA A 170 -18.50 6.71 -6.20
N VAL A 171 -19.81 6.62 -6.41
CA VAL A 171 -20.73 7.75 -6.26
C VAL A 171 -20.77 8.23 -4.80
N ASN A 172 -20.80 7.33 -3.82
CA ASN A 172 -20.75 7.67 -2.40
C ASN A 172 -19.43 8.33 -2.01
N TRP A 173 -18.30 7.84 -2.51
CA TRP A 173 -16.98 8.43 -2.27
C TRP A 173 -16.88 9.83 -2.87
N VAL A 174 -17.30 10.01 -4.12
CA VAL A 174 -17.39 11.32 -4.77
C VAL A 174 -18.31 12.26 -3.99
N SER A 175 -19.48 11.77 -3.55
CA SER A 175 -20.43 12.54 -2.76
C SER A 175 -19.88 12.90 -1.39
N ALA A 176 -19.10 12.02 -0.75
CA ALA A 176 -18.44 12.26 0.54
C ALA A 176 -17.36 13.33 0.44
N LEU A 177 -16.64 13.39 -0.69
CA LEU A 177 -15.70 14.47 -0.99
C LEU A 177 -16.41 15.83 -1.16
N ILE A 178 -17.55 15.86 -1.87
CA ILE A 178 -18.28 17.10 -2.18
C ILE A 178 -19.08 17.62 -0.98
N SER A 179 -19.75 16.72 -0.27
CA SER A 179 -20.52 17.05 0.93
C SER A 179 -19.62 17.49 2.09
N GLY A 180 -18.29 17.41 1.92
CA GLY A 180 -17.35 17.81 2.95
C GLY A 180 -17.55 17.00 4.21
N THR A 181 -17.64 15.67 4.08
CA THR A 181 -17.73 14.78 5.24
C THR A 181 -16.67 15.18 6.28
N SER A 182 -17.07 15.19 7.55
CA SER A 182 -16.25 15.70 8.66
C SER A 182 -14.82 15.15 8.63
N GLN A 183 -14.65 13.87 8.29
CA GLN A 183 -13.35 13.20 8.24
C GLN A 183 -12.44 13.69 7.09
N VAL A 184 -12.99 14.01 5.91
CA VAL A 184 -12.20 14.55 4.79
C VAL A 184 -11.80 15.99 5.06
N ILE A 185 -12.71 16.81 5.60
CA ILE A 185 -12.38 18.18 6.00
C ILE A 185 -11.31 18.18 7.09
N VAL A 186 -11.49 17.35 8.13
CA VAL A 186 -10.50 17.18 9.21
C VAL A 186 -9.16 16.77 8.62
N ALA A 187 -9.13 15.81 7.69
CA ALA A 187 -7.89 15.41 7.05
C ALA A 187 -7.26 16.53 6.20
N LEU A 188 -8.06 17.28 5.42
CA LEU A 188 -7.58 18.39 4.60
C LEU A 188 -7.02 19.55 5.42
N ILE A 189 -7.54 19.76 6.63
CA ILE A 189 -7.01 20.78 7.55
C ILE A 189 -5.76 20.25 8.25
N ILE A 190 -5.82 19.05 8.85
CA ILE A 190 -4.73 18.52 9.68
C ILE A 190 -3.50 18.10 8.84
N MET A 191 -3.71 17.56 7.64
CA MET A 191 -2.63 17.06 6.79
C MET A 191 -1.58 18.14 6.45
N PRO A 192 -1.95 19.36 6.00
CA PRO A 192 -0.98 20.44 5.77
C PRO A 192 -0.20 20.81 7.02
N PHE A 193 -0.83 20.86 8.19
CA PHE A 193 -0.12 21.14 9.45
C PHE A 193 0.89 20.05 9.77
N MET A 194 0.49 18.78 9.71
CA MET A 194 1.41 17.67 9.96
C MET A 194 2.55 17.61 8.95
N LEU A 195 2.24 17.81 7.66
CA LEU A 195 3.24 17.87 6.61
C LEU A 195 4.24 19.01 6.86
N PHE A 196 3.78 20.19 7.27
CA PHE A 196 4.64 21.31 7.61
C PHE A 196 5.63 20.94 8.73
N TYR A 197 5.14 20.36 9.84
CA TYR A 197 6.01 19.95 10.95
C TYR A 197 6.94 18.81 10.57
N LEU A 198 6.48 17.81 9.83
CA LEU A 198 7.33 16.73 9.31
C LEU A 198 8.43 17.28 8.42
N LEU A 199 8.11 18.20 7.49
CA LEU A 199 9.10 18.82 6.62
C LEU A 199 10.03 19.75 7.39
N ARG A 200 9.60 20.42 8.45
CA ARG A 200 10.42 21.36 9.23
C ARG A 200 11.38 20.62 10.16
N ASP A 201 10.87 19.68 10.93
CA ASP A 201 11.58 19.06 12.05
C ASP A 201 12.11 17.65 11.71
N GLY A 202 11.76 17.10 10.54
CA GLY A 202 12.10 15.73 10.13
C GLY A 202 13.60 15.39 10.12
N LYS A 203 14.50 16.37 9.89
CA LYS A 203 15.97 16.13 9.96
C LYS A 203 16.43 15.76 11.37
N GLY A 204 15.76 16.27 12.41
CA GLY A 204 16.13 16.02 13.80
C GLY A 204 15.47 14.77 14.40
N LEU A 205 14.54 14.12 13.69
CA LEU A 205 13.69 13.08 14.28
C LEU A 205 14.50 11.89 14.84
N ARG A 206 15.57 11.48 14.14
CA ARG A 206 16.51 10.45 14.61
C ARG A 206 17.13 10.81 15.96
N ASP A 207 17.64 12.02 16.10
CA ASP A 207 18.33 12.47 17.32
C ASP A 207 17.34 12.60 18.47
N HIS A 208 16.13 13.08 18.18
CA HIS A 208 15.06 13.19 19.17
C HIS A 208 14.56 11.83 19.67
N ILE A 209 14.59 10.78 18.85
CA ILE A 209 14.23 9.42 19.28
C ILE A 209 15.38 8.79 20.06
N THR A 210 16.61 8.90 19.55
CA THR A 210 17.77 8.23 20.12
C THR A 210 18.24 8.83 21.45
N GLN A 211 17.93 10.09 21.76
CA GLN A 211 18.27 10.69 23.07
C GLN A 211 17.65 9.95 24.26
N PHE A 212 16.48 9.30 24.09
CA PHE A 212 15.80 8.53 25.12
C PHE A 212 16.42 7.14 25.34
N LEU A 213 17.38 6.74 24.50
CA LEU A 213 18.02 5.43 24.57
C LEU A 213 19.35 5.49 25.35
N PRO A 214 19.75 4.38 25.99
CA PRO A 214 21.08 4.22 26.57
C PRO A 214 22.18 4.50 25.54
N ASN A 215 23.30 5.10 25.96
CA ASN A 215 24.39 5.55 25.08
C ASN A 215 24.87 4.47 24.08
N LYS A 216 24.96 3.20 24.53
CA LYS A 216 25.38 2.06 23.70
C LYS A 216 24.40 1.70 22.59
N LEU A 217 23.12 2.07 22.72
CA LEU A 217 22.06 1.75 21.75
C LEU A 217 21.75 2.90 20.80
N ARG A 218 22.23 4.12 21.09
CA ARG A 218 21.93 5.32 20.28
C ARG A 218 22.38 5.19 18.83
N GLU A 219 23.61 4.74 18.61
CA GLU A 219 24.15 4.59 17.26
C GLU A 219 23.50 3.42 16.50
N PRO A 220 23.41 2.18 17.05
CA PRO A 220 22.74 1.07 16.37
C PRO A 220 21.29 1.40 16.00
N VAL A 221 20.49 1.92 16.94
CA VAL A 221 19.09 2.26 16.66
C VAL A 221 19.00 3.45 15.72
N GLY A 222 19.89 4.43 15.85
CA GLY A 222 19.98 5.57 14.93
C GLY A 222 20.27 5.14 13.49
N LYS A 223 21.11 4.12 13.28
CA LYS A 223 21.37 3.53 11.97
C LYS A 223 20.09 2.89 11.41
N VAL A 224 19.41 2.05 12.20
CA VAL A 224 18.15 1.41 11.80
C VAL A 224 17.08 2.44 11.41
N LEU A 225 16.92 3.52 12.19
CA LEU A 225 15.98 4.59 11.86
C LEU A 225 16.33 5.29 10.54
N THR A 226 17.63 5.47 10.27
CA THR A 226 18.11 6.07 9.01
C THR A 226 17.82 5.15 7.84
N ASP A 227 18.09 3.85 7.99
CA ASP A 227 17.89 2.84 6.96
C ASP A 227 16.39 2.67 6.64
N VAL A 228 15.52 2.64 7.66
CA VAL A 228 14.06 2.63 7.48
C VAL A 228 13.60 3.89 6.76
N ASN A 229 14.07 5.08 7.18
CA ASN A 229 13.70 6.33 6.54
C ASN A 229 14.13 6.39 5.06
N GLN A 230 15.35 5.91 4.77
CA GLN A 230 15.85 5.83 3.40
C GLN A 230 15.01 4.86 2.57
N GLN A 231 14.66 3.70 3.12
CA GLN A 231 13.82 2.69 2.48
C GLN A 231 12.43 3.22 2.14
N LEU A 232 11.77 3.88 3.09
CA LEU A 232 10.47 4.51 2.89
C LEU A 232 10.54 5.64 1.87
N SER A 233 11.56 6.51 1.97
CA SER A 233 11.75 7.61 1.03
C SER A 233 11.95 7.12 -0.40
N ASN A 234 12.78 6.10 -0.58
CA ASN A 234 13.03 5.45 -1.86
C ASN A 234 11.76 4.83 -2.43
N TYR A 235 11.05 4.03 -1.63
CA TYR A 235 9.79 3.40 -2.03
C TYR A 235 8.74 4.41 -2.47
N VAL A 236 8.42 5.40 -1.61
CA VAL A 236 7.34 6.35 -1.87
C VAL A 236 7.64 7.18 -3.12
N ARG A 237 8.86 7.70 -3.26
CA ARG A 237 9.25 8.50 -4.44
C ARG A 237 9.23 7.65 -5.70
N GLY A 238 9.75 6.43 -5.62
CA GLY A 238 9.75 5.50 -6.74
C GLY A 238 8.32 5.18 -7.18
N GLN A 239 7.46 4.80 -6.25
CA GLN A 239 6.08 4.40 -6.55
C GLN A 239 5.24 5.54 -7.11
N ILE A 240 5.37 6.76 -6.57
CA ILE A 240 4.68 7.94 -7.11
C ILE A 240 5.18 8.25 -8.53
N THR A 241 6.48 8.11 -8.79
CA THR A 241 7.05 8.32 -10.13
C THR A 241 6.53 7.29 -11.12
N VAL A 242 6.49 6.00 -10.74
CA VAL A 242 5.91 4.92 -11.55
C VAL A 242 4.43 5.21 -11.83
N ALA A 243 3.65 5.57 -10.81
CA ALA A 243 2.23 5.91 -10.94
C ALA A 243 1.97 7.05 -11.94
N ILE A 244 2.80 8.11 -11.92
CA ILE A 244 2.71 9.22 -12.87
C ILE A 244 3.01 8.75 -14.31
N ILE A 245 4.06 7.95 -14.49
CA ILE A 245 4.44 7.42 -15.81
C ILE A 245 3.35 6.52 -16.36
N VAL A 246 2.82 5.60 -15.54
CA VAL A 246 1.71 4.71 -15.91
C VAL A 246 0.47 5.52 -16.29
N ALA A 247 0.13 6.57 -15.54
CA ALA A 247 -0.96 7.46 -15.91
C ALA A 247 -0.75 8.06 -17.31
N ILE A 248 0.41 8.65 -17.56
CA ILE A 248 0.74 9.28 -18.84
C ILE A 248 0.67 8.25 -19.98
N MET A 249 1.23 7.05 -19.78
CA MET A 249 1.21 5.96 -20.75
C MET A 249 -0.21 5.55 -21.11
N PHE A 250 -1.06 5.25 -20.12
CA PHE A 250 -2.46 4.90 -20.39
C PHE A 250 -3.23 6.02 -21.08
N ILE A 251 -3.01 7.28 -20.68
CA ILE A 251 -3.65 8.43 -21.36
C ILE A 251 -3.25 8.47 -22.84
N ILE A 252 -1.97 8.31 -23.15
CA ILE A 252 -1.45 8.33 -24.52
C ILE A 252 -2.00 7.13 -25.30
N PHE A 253 -1.84 5.92 -24.79
CA PHE A 253 -2.24 4.70 -25.48
C PHE A 253 -3.76 4.62 -25.71
N PHE A 254 -4.57 4.96 -24.71
CA PHE A 254 -6.02 5.01 -24.87
C PHE A 254 -6.47 6.10 -25.85
N LYS A 255 -5.79 7.26 -25.89
CA LYS A 255 -6.05 8.27 -26.93
C LYS A 255 -5.72 7.77 -28.33
N ILE A 256 -4.60 7.07 -28.51
CA ILE A 256 -4.18 6.52 -29.81
C ILE A 256 -5.22 5.54 -30.36
N ILE A 257 -5.75 4.66 -29.51
CA ILE A 257 -6.76 3.68 -29.96
C ILE A 257 -8.17 4.27 -30.07
N GLY A 258 -8.38 5.50 -29.62
CA GLY A 258 -9.68 6.20 -29.66
C GLY A 258 -10.66 5.75 -28.57
N LEU A 259 -10.17 5.25 -27.44
CA LEU A 259 -11.03 4.80 -26.34
C LEU A 259 -11.67 6.00 -25.62
N ARG A 260 -12.98 5.91 -25.35
CA ARG A 260 -13.71 6.93 -24.58
C ARG A 260 -13.14 7.01 -23.15
N TYR A 261 -13.15 8.21 -22.58
CA TYR A 261 -12.65 8.47 -21.23
C TYR A 261 -11.15 8.19 -21.01
N ALA A 262 -10.33 8.17 -22.07
CA ALA A 262 -8.89 7.89 -22.02
C ALA A 262 -8.14 8.64 -20.90
N VAL A 263 -8.42 9.95 -20.73
CA VAL A 263 -7.79 10.77 -19.69
C VAL A 263 -8.17 10.30 -18.28
N THR A 264 -9.47 10.06 -18.05
CA THR A 264 -10.01 9.63 -16.76
C THR A 264 -9.52 8.23 -16.41
N LEU A 265 -9.53 7.30 -17.36
CA LEU A 265 -9.03 5.95 -17.16
C LEU A 265 -7.53 5.95 -16.88
N GLY A 266 -6.73 6.75 -17.59
CA GLY A 266 -5.31 6.84 -17.33
C GLY A 266 -4.96 7.48 -15.98
N ILE A 267 -5.65 8.54 -15.56
CA ILE A 267 -5.47 9.10 -14.21
C ILE A 267 -5.87 8.08 -13.14
N THR A 268 -7.01 7.40 -13.33
CA THR A 268 -7.45 6.33 -12.43
C THR A 268 -6.41 5.22 -12.36
N ALA A 269 -5.82 4.84 -13.50
CA ALA A 269 -4.75 3.87 -13.56
C ALA A 269 -3.53 4.28 -12.76
N GLY A 270 -3.06 5.52 -12.90
CA GLY A 270 -1.96 6.04 -12.08
C GLY A 270 -2.26 5.99 -10.58
N VAL A 271 -3.45 6.43 -10.17
CA VAL A 271 -3.86 6.41 -8.75
C VAL A 271 -3.91 4.98 -8.21
N LEU A 272 -4.54 4.07 -8.94
CA LEU A 272 -4.60 2.66 -8.55
C LEU A 272 -3.21 2.02 -8.53
N ASN A 273 -2.31 2.46 -9.42
CA ASN A 273 -0.93 2.01 -9.47
C ASN A 273 -0.06 2.52 -8.32
N LEU A 274 -0.61 3.25 -7.34
CA LEU A 274 0.04 3.36 -6.03
C LEU A 274 0.12 2.00 -5.31
N ILE A 275 -0.69 1.02 -5.71
CA ILE A 275 -0.64 -0.36 -5.26
C ILE A 275 0.12 -1.17 -6.32
N PRO A 276 1.38 -1.57 -6.07
CA PRO A 276 2.21 -2.26 -7.06
C PRO A 276 1.57 -3.54 -7.58
N TYR A 277 1.73 -3.82 -8.88
CA TYR A 277 1.23 -4.99 -9.61
C TYR A 277 -0.29 -5.17 -9.66
N LEU A 278 -1.04 -4.64 -8.70
CA LEU A 278 -2.51 -4.71 -8.69
C LEU A 278 -3.14 -3.51 -9.39
N GLY A 279 -2.53 -2.33 -9.29
CA GLY A 279 -3.13 -1.08 -9.72
C GLY A 279 -3.49 -1.03 -11.21
N SER A 280 -2.52 -1.30 -12.08
CA SER A 280 -2.73 -1.35 -13.54
C SER A 280 -3.76 -2.41 -13.95
N PHE A 281 -3.81 -3.55 -13.26
CA PHE A 281 -4.83 -4.59 -13.49
C PHE A 281 -6.23 -4.11 -13.10
N LEU A 282 -6.38 -3.49 -11.91
CA LEU A 282 -7.66 -2.96 -11.46
C LEU A 282 -8.17 -1.85 -12.38
N ALA A 283 -7.26 -1.01 -12.89
CA ALA A 283 -7.57 0.07 -13.81
C ALA A 283 -8.01 -0.41 -15.19
N MET A 284 -7.58 -1.62 -15.58
CA MET A 284 -7.92 -2.23 -16.86
C MET A 284 -9.37 -2.71 -16.91
N ILE A 285 -9.98 -3.07 -15.78
CA ILE A 285 -11.35 -3.57 -15.72
C ILE A 285 -12.36 -2.62 -16.41
N PRO A 286 -12.45 -1.33 -16.04
CA PRO A 286 -13.35 -0.40 -16.72
C PRO A 286 -12.99 -0.18 -18.20
N ALA A 287 -11.71 -0.24 -18.57
CA ALA A 287 -11.27 -0.11 -19.96
C ALA A 287 -11.71 -1.30 -20.82
N LEU A 288 -11.63 -2.54 -20.29
CA LEU A 288 -12.10 -3.75 -20.95
C LEU A 288 -13.60 -3.72 -21.22
N VAL A 289 -14.39 -3.31 -20.22
CA VAL A 289 -15.85 -3.16 -20.36
C VAL A 289 -16.17 -2.18 -21.50
N LEU A 290 -15.55 -1.01 -21.51
CA LEU A 290 -15.74 -0.01 -22.58
C LEU A 290 -15.25 -0.50 -23.94
N GLY A 291 -14.15 -1.25 -23.96
CA GLY A 291 -13.62 -1.85 -25.19
C GLY A 291 -14.56 -2.90 -25.78
N LEU A 292 -15.15 -3.75 -24.93
CA LEU A 292 -16.12 -4.77 -25.33
C LEU A 292 -17.38 -4.14 -25.94
N ILE A 293 -17.93 -3.11 -25.31
CA ILE A 293 -19.13 -2.39 -25.78
C ILE A 293 -18.87 -1.68 -27.12
N ALA A 294 -17.67 -1.13 -27.28
CA ALA A 294 -17.26 -0.53 -28.54
C ALA A 294 -17.02 -1.56 -29.67
N GLY A 295 -17.08 -2.85 -29.35
CA GLY A 295 -17.01 -3.98 -30.27
C GLY A 295 -15.67 -4.73 -30.24
N PRO A 296 -15.60 -5.92 -30.87
CA PRO A 296 -14.47 -6.85 -30.75
C PRO A 296 -13.12 -6.26 -31.13
N VAL A 297 -13.08 -5.37 -32.12
CA VAL A 297 -11.86 -4.71 -32.59
C VAL A 297 -11.32 -3.75 -31.52
N MET A 298 -12.19 -3.00 -30.85
CA MET A 298 -11.76 -2.08 -29.79
C MET A 298 -11.32 -2.86 -28.55
N LEU A 299 -12.03 -3.93 -28.19
CA LEU A 299 -11.60 -4.84 -27.12
C LEU A 299 -10.18 -5.37 -27.35
N LEU A 300 -9.89 -5.84 -28.58
CA LEU A 300 -8.56 -6.31 -28.93
C LEU A 300 -7.50 -5.20 -28.80
N LYS A 301 -7.80 -3.98 -29.27
CA LYS A 301 -6.92 -2.81 -29.11
C LYS A 301 -6.64 -2.51 -27.64
N VAL A 302 -7.66 -2.56 -26.79
CA VAL A 302 -7.52 -2.34 -25.35
C VAL A 302 -6.60 -3.39 -24.73
N ILE A 303 -6.80 -4.68 -25.05
CA ILE A 303 -5.93 -5.78 -24.59
C ILE A 303 -4.48 -5.56 -25.04
N ILE A 304 -4.26 -5.17 -26.29
CA ILE A 304 -2.91 -4.85 -26.81
C ILE A 304 -2.28 -3.71 -26.03
N VAL A 305 -3.03 -2.63 -25.76
CA VAL A 305 -2.55 -1.49 -24.96
C VAL A 305 -2.08 -1.96 -23.59
N PHE A 306 -2.85 -2.82 -22.92
CA PHE A 306 -2.48 -3.36 -21.61
C PHE A 306 -1.23 -4.23 -21.67
N ILE A 307 -1.09 -5.11 -22.66
CA ILE A 307 0.12 -5.93 -22.82
C ILE A 307 1.35 -5.05 -23.05
N VAL A 308 1.23 -4.03 -23.89
CA VAL A 308 2.32 -3.08 -24.16
C VAL A 308 2.67 -2.29 -22.90
N GLU A 309 1.67 -1.75 -22.22
CA GLU A 309 1.84 -0.99 -20.98
C GLU A 309 2.52 -1.84 -19.90
N GLN A 310 2.00 -3.04 -19.61
CA GLN A 310 2.57 -3.96 -18.63
C GLN A 310 4.00 -4.40 -18.97
N THR A 311 4.29 -4.57 -20.26
CA THR A 311 5.65 -4.91 -20.70
C THR A 311 6.61 -3.75 -20.44
N ILE A 312 6.20 -2.53 -20.76
CA ILE A 312 7.00 -1.33 -20.53
C ILE A 312 7.17 -1.08 -19.02
N GLU A 313 6.08 -1.14 -18.26
CA GLU A 313 6.07 -0.96 -16.81
C GLU A 313 6.98 -1.98 -16.13
N GLY A 314 6.77 -3.26 -16.40
CA GLY A 314 7.46 -4.36 -15.72
C GLY A 314 8.93 -4.51 -16.12
N ARG A 315 9.28 -4.28 -17.40
CA ARG A 315 10.66 -4.51 -17.89
C ARG A 315 11.53 -3.26 -17.87
N PHE A 316 10.95 -2.07 -17.90
CA PHE A 316 11.72 -0.82 -18.01
C PHE A 316 11.43 0.13 -16.85
N VAL A 317 10.18 0.56 -16.68
CA VAL A 317 9.83 1.63 -15.73
C VAL A 317 10.11 1.21 -14.29
N SER A 318 9.59 0.05 -13.88
CA SER A 318 9.76 -0.45 -12.52
C SER A 318 11.24 -0.73 -12.19
N PRO A 319 12.01 -1.47 -13.02
CA PRO A 319 13.44 -1.68 -12.73
C PRO A 319 14.28 -0.39 -12.73
N LEU A 320 14.00 0.58 -13.59
CA LEU A 320 14.75 1.84 -13.64
C LEU A 320 14.48 2.74 -12.43
N ILE A 321 13.26 2.70 -11.88
CA ILE A 321 12.83 3.61 -10.82
C ILE A 321 12.91 2.96 -9.44
N LEU A 322 12.38 1.74 -9.30
CA LEU A 322 12.35 1.01 -8.03
C LEU A 322 13.63 0.20 -7.81
N GLY A 323 14.32 -0.20 -8.89
CA GLY A 323 15.66 -0.82 -8.86
C GLY A 323 15.84 -1.93 -7.82
N SER A 324 17.05 -2.02 -7.26
CA SER A 324 17.42 -2.92 -6.17
C SER A 324 16.87 -2.50 -4.80
N GLN A 325 16.08 -1.42 -4.74
CA GLN A 325 15.83 -0.73 -3.48
C GLN A 325 14.91 -1.52 -2.54
N LEU A 326 14.11 -2.46 -3.05
CA LEU A 326 13.19 -3.25 -2.20
C LEU A 326 13.68 -4.68 -1.95
N ASN A 327 14.33 -5.33 -2.92
CA ASN A 327 14.72 -6.75 -2.84
C ASN A 327 13.60 -7.62 -2.21
N ILE A 328 12.36 -7.40 -2.64
CA ILE A 328 11.19 -8.15 -2.19
C ILE A 328 10.77 -9.04 -3.34
N HIS A 329 10.67 -10.34 -3.09
CA HIS A 329 10.19 -11.28 -4.09
C HIS A 329 8.72 -10.94 -4.46
N PRO A 330 8.31 -10.96 -5.75
CA PRO A 330 6.94 -10.59 -6.15
C PRO A 330 5.84 -11.35 -5.40
N ILE A 331 6.06 -12.65 -5.13
CA ILE A 331 5.14 -13.46 -4.31
C ILE A 331 4.96 -12.89 -2.90
N THR A 332 6.02 -12.39 -2.28
CA THR A 332 5.94 -11.75 -0.96
C THR A 332 5.11 -10.48 -1.02
N ILE A 333 5.22 -9.70 -2.10
CA ILE A 333 4.37 -8.53 -2.32
C ILE A 333 2.90 -8.93 -2.37
N LEU A 334 2.55 -9.98 -3.13
CA LEU A 334 1.18 -10.51 -3.17
C LEU A 334 0.69 -10.94 -1.80
N PHE A 335 1.48 -11.71 -1.04
CA PHE A 335 1.11 -12.11 0.32
C PHE A 335 0.90 -10.92 1.25
N VAL A 336 1.80 -9.94 1.22
CA VAL A 336 1.69 -8.72 2.02
C VAL A 336 0.41 -7.97 1.67
N LEU A 337 0.09 -7.79 0.38
CA LEU A 337 -1.11 -7.08 -0.06
C LEU A 337 -2.39 -7.82 0.32
N LEU A 338 -2.45 -9.14 0.14
CA LEU A 338 -3.63 -9.95 0.48
C LEU A 338 -3.89 -9.98 1.99
N THR A 339 -2.84 -10.17 2.79
CA THR A 339 -2.96 -10.22 4.26
C THR A 339 -3.28 -8.86 4.85
N SER A 340 -2.51 -7.83 4.50
CA SER A 340 -2.74 -6.47 4.98
C SER A 340 -4.08 -5.91 4.50
N GLY A 341 -4.47 -6.17 3.25
CA GLY A 341 -5.76 -5.75 2.71
C GLY A 341 -6.95 -6.40 3.42
N SER A 342 -6.84 -7.68 3.78
CA SER A 342 -7.86 -8.36 4.58
C SER A 342 -7.97 -7.79 6.00
N MET A 343 -6.83 -7.48 6.62
CA MET A 343 -6.78 -7.01 8.02
C MET A 343 -7.14 -5.54 8.20
N PHE A 344 -6.69 -4.68 7.28
CA PHE A 344 -6.74 -3.21 7.42
C PHE A 344 -7.43 -2.52 6.23
N GLY A 345 -8.06 -3.28 5.34
CA GLY A 345 -8.76 -2.75 4.18
C GLY A 345 -7.83 -2.00 3.23
N VAL A 346 -8.33 -0.89 2.66
CA VAL A 346 -7.59 -0.05 1.70
C VAL A 346 -6.27 0.47 2.30
N TRP A 347 -6.26 0.79 3.61
CA TRP A 347 -5.05 1.24 4.30
C TRP A 347 -3.96 0.17 4.34
N GLY A 348 -4.36 -1.08 4.55
CA GLY A 348 -3.45 -2.22 4.51
C GLY A 348 -2.82 -2.39 3.13
N VAL A 349 -3.62 -2.36 2.08
CA VAL A 349 -3.12 -2.51 0.70
C VAL A 349 -2.14 -1.39 0.33
N LEU A 350 -2.42 -0.15 0.72
CA LEU A 350 -1.57 1.01 0.40
C LEU A 350 -0.27 1.02 1.20
N LEU A 351 -0.32 0.68 2.49
CA LEU A 351 0.84 0.74 3.39
C LEU A 351 1.58 -0.58 3.55
N GLY A 352 1.03 -1.70 3.07
CA GLY A 352 1.54 -3.03 3.35
C GLY A 352 3.00 -3.19 2.96
N ILE A 353 3.37 -2.74 1.77
CA ILE A 353 4.75 -2.84 1.26
C ILE A 353 5.71 -1.91 2.02
N PRO A 354 5.41 -0.60 2.21
CA PRO A 354 6.22 0.26 3.07
C PRO A 354 6.47 -0.30 4.48
N VAL A 355 5.41 -0.82 5.11
CA VAL A 355 5.46 -1.40 6.46
C VAL A 355 6.29 -2.67 6.46
N TYR A 356 6.08 -3.55 5.48
CA TYR A 356 6.87 -4.77 5.32
C TYR A 356 8.36 -4.45 5.11
N ALA A 357 8.68 -3.49 4.24
CA ALA A 357 10.06 -3.10 3.98
C ALA A 357 10.73 -2.53 5.23
N SER A 358 10.01 -1.70 6.00
CA SER A 358 10.48 -1.16 7.27
C SER A 358 10.70 -2.26 8.31
N ALA A 359 9.75 -3.19 8.43
CA ALA A 359 9.84 -4.33 9.33
C ALA A 359 11.02 -5.23 8.96
N LYS A 360 11.25 -5.48 7.67
CA LYS A 360 12.41 -6.23 7.17
C LYS A 360 13.72 -5.61 7.64
N VAL A 361 13.88 -4.29 7.49
CA VAL A 361 15.09 -3.57 7.96
C VAL A 361 15.28 -3.74 9.46
N VAL A 362 14.22 -3.54 10.25
CA VAL A 362 14.29 -3.68 11.72
C VAL A 362 14.62 -5.11 12.14
N ILE A 363 13.95 -6.11 11.56
CA ILE A 363 14.16 -7.53 11.87
C ILE A 363 15.58 -7.96 11.48
N SER A 364 16.06 -7.54 10.30
CA SER A 364 17.44 -7.80 9.87
C SER A 364 18.45 -7.21 10.85
N ALA A 365 18.25 -5.98 11.29
CA ALA A 365 19.14 -5.34 12.26
C ALA A 365 19.12 -6.02 13.63
N ILE A 366 17.94 -6.46 14.10
CA ILE A 366 17.81 -7.24 15.35
C ILE A 366 18.55 -8.57 15.20
N PHE A 367 18.42 -9.24 14.06
CA PHE A 367 19.09 -10.51 13.79
C PHE A 367 20.61 -10.36 13.71
N GLU A 368 21.12 -9.31 13.05
CA GLU A 368 22.56 -8.99 13.04
C GLU A 368 23.09 -8.69 14.44
N TRP A 369 22.34 -7.94 15.23
CA TRP A 369 22.68 -7.71 16.64
C TRP A 369 22.69 -9.01 17.44
N TYR A 370 21.71 -9.88 17.25
CA TYR A 370 21.65 -11.19 17.90
C TYR A 370 22.82 -12.09 17.51
N LYS A 371 23.23 -12.13 16.24
CA LYS A 371 24.41 -12.87 15.79
C LYS A 371 25.66 -12.43 16.56
N LYS A 372 25.87 -11.11 16.70
CA LYS A 372 27.03 -10.53 17.40
C LYS A 372 27.04 -10.84 18.90
N VAL A 373 25.88 -10.91 19.54
CA VAL A 373 25.78 -11.06 21.01
C VAL A 373 25.66 -12.53 21.45
N SER A 374 25.00 -13.38 20.65
CA SER A 374 24.67 -14.74 21.07
C SER A 374 25.88 -15.67 21.15
N GLY A 375 26.95 -15.40 20.41
CA GLY A 375 28.10 -16.31 20.30
C GLY A 375 27.76 -17.67 19.67
N LEU A 376 26.55 -17.82 19.13
CA LEU A 376 26.06 -19.04 18.47
C LEU A 376 26.42 -19.09 16.98
N TYR A 377 26.93 -18.00 16.44
CA TYR A 377 27.36 -17.88 15.06
C TYR A 377 28.87 -17.71 15.05
N GLU A 378 29.56 -18.56 14.31
CA GLU A 378 30.97 -18.36 13.98
C GLU A 378 31.07 -17.03 13.20
N LEU A 379 31.91 -16.12 13.68
CA LEU A 379 32.27 -14.95 12.89
C LEU A 379 33.08 -15.51 11.73
N GLU A 380 32.54 -15.46 10.51
CA GLU A 380 33.31 -15.69 9.29
C GLU A 380 34.41 -14.62 9.27
N GLU A 381 35.58 -14.95 9.82
CA GLU A 381 36.80 -14.19 9.59
C GLU A 381 37.08 -14.26 8.08
N GLU A 382 37.34 -13.09 7.51
CA GLU A 382 37.60 -12.83 6.09
C GLU A 382 38.41 -13.93 5.42
N VAL A 383 37.75 -14.80 4.64
CA VAL A 383 38.38 -15.62 3.61
C VAL A 383 38.69 -14.72 2.40
N GLU A 384 39.52 -13.70 2.59
CA GLU A 384 40.11 -12.88 1.51
C GLU A 384 41.64 -12.75 1.66
N GLY A 385 42.25 -13.72 2.33
CA GLY A 385 43.69 -13.83 2.47
C GLY A 385 44.22 -15.22 2.15
N GLU A 386 43.80 -15.82 1.02
CA GLU A 386 44.51 -16.87 0.27
C GLU A 386 43.54 -17.52 -0.74
N GLN A 387 43.47 -16.96 -1.96
CA GLN A 387 43.42 -17.71 -3.23
C GLN A 387 43.49 -16.77 -4.44
#